data_AF-A0A7W0JHP6-F1
#
_entry.id   AF-A0A7W0JHP6-F1
#
_cell.length_a   1.000
_cell.length_b   1.000
_cell.length_c   1.000
_cell.angle_alpha   90.00
_cell.angle_beta   90.00
_cell.angle_gamma   90.00
#
_symmetry.space_group_name_H-M   'P 1'
#
loop_
_entity.id
_entity.type
_entity.pdbx_description
1 polymer ?
#
loop_
_entity_poly.entity_id
_entity_poly.type
_entity_poly.pdbx_seq_one_letter_code
_entity_poly.pdbx_strand_id
1 'polypeptide(L)'
;MATLSFWGGVGTVTGSKYLIEGERGRVLVDCGLFQGLRELREKNWEDPPFDPKSLDAVIITHAHIDHTGYLPRLVALGFNNPVYCSRGTADLLKLLLPDSARLQEEDAEYRNRKGLTRHKPALPLYTEDDARATLKLMRTCPNTGEPTEVAPGMRAGFHVAGH
;
A
#
# COMPACT_ATOMS: atom_id res chain seq x y z
N MET A 1 -24.05 -10.38 1.27
CA MET A 1 -23.92 -9.54 0.05
C MET A 1 -22.53 -8.92 0.04
N ALA A 2 -21.85 -8.87 -1.11
CA ALA A 2 -20.50 -8.31 -1.21
C ALA A 2 -20.54 -6.84 -1.65
N THR A 3 -19.61 -6.02 -1.13
CA THR A 3 -19.48 -4.59 -1.44
C THR A 3 -18.10 -4.31 -2.02
N LEU A 4 -18.03 -3.39 -3.00
CA LEU A 4 -16.79 -2.83 -3.54
C LEU A 4 -16.79 -1.32 -3.32
N SER A 5 -15.79 -0.81 -2.60
CA SER A 5 -15.58 0.62 -2.37
C SER A 5 -14.28 1.09 -3.02
N PHE A 6 -14.32 2.27 -3.61
CA PHE A 6 -13.19 2.86 -4.33
C PHE A 6 -12.62 4.03 -3.52
N TRP A 7 -11.39 3.88 -3.02
CA TRP A 7 -10.74 4.87 -2.16
C TRP A 7 -9.55 5.58 -2.83
N GLY A 8 -9.20 5.19 -4.05
CA GLY A 8 -8.22 5.86 -4.89
C GLY A 8 -8.18 5.27 -6.29
N GLY A 9 -7.40 5.88 -7.20
CA GLY A 9 -7.41 5.49 -8.61
C GLY A 9 -8.74 5.73 -9.34
N VAL A 10 -9.60 6.63 -8.84
CA VAL A 10 -10.87 7.03 -9.47
C VAL A 10 -10.84 8.53 -9.71
N GLY A 11 -11.08 8.95 -10.96
CA GLY A 11 -10.87 10.34 -11.40
C GLY A 11 -9.39 10.76 -11.39
N THR A 12 -8.48 9.82 -11.18
CA THR A 12 -7.01 10.00 -11.21
C THR A 12 -6.34 8.65 -11.51
N VAL A 13 -5.10 8.67 -11.98
CA VAL A 13 -4.33 7.47 -12.35
C VAL A 13 -3.53 6.87 -11.19
N THR A 14 -3.51 7.52 -10.03
CA THR A 14 -2.59 7.20 -8.93
C THR A 14 -3.33 6.97 -7.62
N GLY A 15 -2.65 6.35 -6.65
CA GLY A 15 -3.21 6.05 -5.34
C GLY A 15 -4.21 4.90 -5.36
N SER A 16 -4.07 3.92 -6.26
CA SER A 16 -4.95 2.74 -6.36
C SER A 16 -5.20 2.10 -4.99
N LYS A 17 -6.48 2.02 -4.59
CA LYS A 17 -6.96 1.46 -3.32
C LYS A 17 -8.43 1.06 -3.46
N TYR A 18 -8.71 -0.24 -3.51
CA TYR A 18 -10.07 -0.76 -3.67
C TYR A 18 -10.40 -1.74 -2.55
N LEU A 19 -11.46 -1.49 -1.79
CA LEU A 19 -11.85 -2.31 -0.66
C LEU A 19 -12.98 -3.25 -1.07
N ILE A 20 -12.75 -4.55 -0.91
CA ILE A 20 -13.74 -5.60 -1.15
C ILE A 20 -14.17 -6.17 0.19
N GLU A 21 -15.46 -6.12 0.47
CA GLU A 21 -16.07 -6.61 1.71
C GLU A 21 -17.02 -7.75 1.38
N GLY A 22 -16.71 -8.94 1.87
CA GLY A 22 -17.61 -10.08 1.87
C GLY A 22 -18.42 -10.17 3.15
N GLU A 23 -19.09 -11.31 3.37
CA GLU A 23 -19.87 -11.53 4.59
C GLU A 23 -19.02 -11.72 5.85
N ARG A 24 -17.77 -12.20 5.67
CA ARG A 24 -16.84 -12.52 6.76
C ARG A 24 -15.40 -12.05 6.52
N GLY A 25 -15.10 -11.60 5.31
CA GLY A 25 -13.74 -11.27 4.89
C GLY A 25 -13.67 -9.85 4.34
N ARG A 26 -12.56 -9.17 4.59
CA ARG A 26 -12.29 -7.79 4.18
C ARG A 26 -10.90 -7.70 3.56
N VAL A 27 -10.84 -7.44 2.26
CA VAL A 27 -9.57 -7.43 1.50
C VAL A 27 -9.41 -6.10 0.79
N LEU A 28 -8.24 -5.49 0.93
CA LEU A 28 -7.86 -4.32 0.13
C LEU A 28 -7.08 -4.79 -1.10
N VAL A 29 -7.47 -4.33 -2.29
CA VAL A 29 -6.72 -4.50 -3.54
C VAL A 29 -5.97 -3.20 -3.82
N ASP A 30 -4.65 -3.33 -3.92
CA ASP A 30 -3.66 -2.26 -3.97
C ASP A 30 -3.68 -1.31 -2.75
N CYS A 31 -2.54 -0.67 -2.53
CA CYS A 31 -2.37 0.34 -1.50
C CYS A 31 -1.33 1.37 -1.96
N GLY A 32 -1.72 2.14 -2.99
CA GLY A 32 -0.84 3.08 -3.69
C GLY A 32 -0.70 4.46 -3.07
N LEU A 33 0.41 5.13 -3.32
CA LEU A 33 0.53 6.58 -3.08
C LEU A 33 -0.16 7.37 -4.18
N PHE A 34 -0.80 8.46 -3.81
CA PHE A 34 -1.17 9.50 -4.76
C PHE A 34 0.08 10.30 -5.17
N GLN A 35 0.35 10.37 -6.46
CA GLN A 35 1.47 11.11 -7.07
C GLN A 35 0.99 12.33 -7.87
N GLY A 36 1.91 13.10 -8.45
CA GLY A 36 1.57 14.22 -9.33
C GLY A 36 1.24 15.50 -8.56
N LEU A 37 0.09 16.11 -8.81
CA LEU A 37 -0.31 17.41 -8.25
C LEU A 37 -0.27 17.44 -6.72
N ARG A 38 -0.03 18.63 -6.14
CA ARG A 38 0.13 18.79 -4.67
C ARG A 38 -1.12 18.32 -3.93
N GLU A 39 -2.30 18.70 -4.43
CA GLU A 39 -3.60 18.36 -3.83
C GLU A 39 -3.82 16.84 -3.79
N LEU A 40 -3.28 16.10 -4.76
CA LEU A 40 -3.32 14.63 -4.74
C LEU A 40 -2.35 14.07 -3.69
N ARG A 41 -1.12 14.59 -3.63
CA ARG A 41 -0.12 14.12 -2.67
C ARG A 41 -0.54 14.38 -1.22
N GLU A 42 -1.28 15.47 -0.96
CA GLU A 42 -1.80 15.81 0.36
C GLU A 42 -2.77 14.73 0.89
N LYS A 43 -3.51 14.05 0.01
CA LYS A 43 -4.38 12.92 0.40
C LYS A 43 -3.65 11.75 1.04
N ASN A 44 -2.33 11.61 0.79
CA ASN A 44 -1.55 10.56 1.46
C ASN A 44 -1.43 10.81 2.98
N TRP A 45 -1.61 12.04 3.44
CA TRP A 45 -1.54 12.38 4.86
C TRP A 45 -2.87 12.21 5.60
N GLU A 46 -3.96 12.00 4.87
CA GLU A 46 -5.27 11.71 5.44
C GLU A 46 -5.30 10.26 5.95
N ASP A 47 -6.03 10.03 7.05
CA ASP A 47 -6.31 8.68 7.51
C ASP A 47 -7.20 7.96 6.50
N PRO A 48 -6.99 6.64 6.29
CA PRO A 48 -7.84 5.88 5.39
C PRO A 48 -9.29 5.89 5.91
N PRO A 49 -10.30 5.91 5.02
CA PRO A 49 -11.72 5.92 5.38
C PRO A 49 -12.22 4.56 5.92
N PHE A 50 -11.31 3.69 6.35
CA PHE A 50 -11.56 2.37 6.91
C PHE A 50 -10.49 2.09 7.97
N ASP A 51 -10.82 1.28 8.98
CA ASP A 51 -9.86 0.84 9.99
C ASP A 51 -8.84 -0.15 9.38
N PRO A 52 -7.53 0.18 9.34
CA PRO A 52 -6.50 -0.73 8.84
C PRO A 52 -6.47 -2.08 9.56
N LYS A 53 -6.81 -2.13 10.86
CA LYS A 53 -6.78 -3.37 11.66
C LYS A 53 -7.90 -4.34 11.31
N SER A 54 -8.95 -3.85 10.65
CA SER A 54 -10.09 -4.67 10.21
C SER A 54 -9.87 -5.41 8.90
N LEU A 55 -8.77 -5.15 8.19
CA LEU A 55 -8.45 -5.83 6.94
C LEU A 55 -7.86 -7.21 7.22
N ASP A 56 -8.42 -8.25 6.65
CA ASP A 56 -7.88 -9.62 6.72
C ASP A 56 -6.64 -9.80 5.84
N ALA A 57 -6.56 -9.05 4.73
CA ALA A 57 -5.42 -9.08 3.83
C ALA A 57 -5.35 -7.85 2.92
N VAL A 58 -4.18 -7.66 2.32
CA VAL A 58 -4.00 -6.80 1.15
C VAL A 58 -3.55 -7.66 -0.03
N ILE A 59 -4.08 -7.40 -1.22
CA ILE A 59 -3.65 -8.00 -2.49
C ILE A 59 -2.98 -6.92 -3.31
N ILE A 60 -1.76 -7.16 -3.79
CA ILE A 60 -1.04 -6.26 -4.67
C ILE A 60 -1.01 -6.80 -6.09
N THR A 61 -1.44 -5.98 -7.03
CA THR A 61 -1.47 -6.31 -8.45
C THR A 61 -0.06 -6.33 -9.06
N HIS A 62 0.72 -5.26 -8.87
CA HIS A 62 2.07 -5.12 -9.38
C HIS A 62 2.88 -4.11 -8.53
N ALA A 63 4.18 -3.98 -8.82
CA ALA A 63 5.12 -3.36 -7.90
C ALA A 63 5.16 -1.82 -7.91
N HIS A 64 4.40 -1.15 -8.79
CA HIS A 64 4.49 0.31 -8.89
C HIS A 64 4.03 1.03 -7.62
N ILE A 65 4.61 2.21 -7.36
CA ILE A 65 4.43 2.98 -6.12
C ILE A 65 3.00 3.53 -5.99
N ASP A 66 2.35 3.83 -7.09
CA ASP A 66 0.93 4.18 -7.15
C ASP A 66 -0.03 3.00 -6.93
N HIS A 67 0.50 1.80 -6.71
CA HIS A 67 -0.22 0.60 -6.27
C HIS A 67 0.29 0.03 -4.93
N THR A 68 1.48 0.41 -4.48
CA THR A 68 2.13 -0.24 -3.31
C THR A 68 2.71 0.71 -2.28
N GLY A 69 2.97 1.96 -2.66
CA GLY A 69 3.77 2.87 -1.86
C GLY A 69 3.10 3.36 -0.59
N TYR A 70 1.79 3.14 -0.40
CA TYR A 70 1.08 3.47 0.84
C TYR A 70 1.09 2.29 1.83
N LEU A 71 1.48 1.08 1.42
CA LEU A 71 1.56 -0.09 2.30
C LEU A 71 2.34 0.18 3.61
N PRO A 72 3.52 0.83 3.60
CA PRO A 72 4.24 1.07 4.84
C PRO A 72 3.48 1.99 5.80
N ARG A 73 2.78 3.00 5.26
CA ARG A 73 1.89 3.86 6.05
C ARG A 73 0.73 3.05 6.65
N LEU A 74 0.12 2.14 5.87
CA LEU A 74 -0.94 1.26 6.36
C LEU A 74 -0.46 0.38 7.53
N VAL A 75 0.76 -0.15 7.45
CA VAL A 75 1.39 -0.93 8.53
C VAL A 75 1.66 -0.05 9.76
N ALA A 76 2.19 1.16 9.57
CA ALA A 76 2.40 2.11 10.66
C ALA A 76 1.07 2.50 11.37
N LEU A 77 -0.05 2.48 10.65
CA LEU A 77 -1.39 2.69 11.19
C LEU A 77 -2.01 1.43 11.87
N GLY A 78 -1.28 0.32 11.91
CA GLY A 78 -1.62 -0.86 12.70
C GLY A 78 -2.07 -2.08 11.89
N PHE A 79 -2.02 -2.05 10.55
CA PHE A 79 -2.21 -3.26 9.76
C PHE A 79 -1.07 -4.26 10.00
N ASN A 80 -1.41 -5.53 10.26
CA ASN A 80 -0.43 -6.57 10.57
C ASN A 80 -0.81 -7.95 9.98
N ASN A 81 -1.60 -7.94 8.90
CA ASN A 81 -2.09 -9.16 8.24
C ASN A 81 -1.34 -9.42 6.93
N PRO A 82 -1.55 -10.59 6.27
CA PRO A 82 -0.81 -10.94 5.06
C PRO A 82 -1.00 -9.96 3.89
N VAL A 83 0.08 -9.74 3.14
CA VAL A 83 0.07 -9.04 1.85
C VAL A 83 0.37 -10.02 0.72
N TYR A 84 -0.63 -10.34 -0.09
CA TYR A 84 -0.51 -11.30 -1.19
C TYR A 84 -0.09 -10.62 -2.49
N CYS A 85 0.90 -11.20 -3.17
CA CYS A 85 1.36 -10.71 -4.47
C CYS A 85 2.10 -11.80 -5.25
N SER A 86 2.44 -11.54 -6.52
CA SER A 86 3.30 -12.44 -7.27
C SER A 86 4.73 -12.46 -6.72
N ARG A 87 5.50 -13.52 -7.00
CA ARG A 87 6.92 -13.57 -6.63
C ARG A 87 7.72 -12.39 -7.20
N GLY A 88 7.50 -12.05 -8.47
CA GLY A 88 8.20 -10.93 -9.12
C GLY A 88 7.88 -9.60 -8.45
N THR A 89 6.61 -9.39 -8.08
CA THR A 89 6.19 -8.21 -7.31
C THR A 89 6.90 -8.14 -5.96
N ALA A 90 6.91 -9.23 -5.19
CA ALA A 90 7.58 -9.27 -3.89
C ALA A 90 9.08 -8.98 -3.99
N ASP A 91 9.75 -9.49 -5.03
CA ASP A 91 11.17 -9.26 -5.25
C ASP A 91 11.46 -7.78 -5.58
N LEU A 92 10.62 -7.12 -6.38
CA LEU A 92 10.74 -5.69 -6.66
C LEU A 92 10.45 -4.83 -5.41
N LEU A 93 9.44 -5.19 -4.62
CA LEU A 93 9.07 -4.43 -3.41
C LEU A 93 10.17 -4.39 -2.36
N LYS A 94 11.04 -5.42 -2.29
CA LYS A 94 12.22 -5.42 -1.41
C LYS A 94 13.18 -4.27 -1.70
N LEU A 95 13.17 -3.74 -2.92
CA LEU A 95 13.99 -2.60 -3.33
C LEU A 95 13.19 -1.30 -3.28
N LEU A 96 11.98 -1.31 -3.85
CA LEU A 96 11.20 -0.09 -4.07
C LEU A 96 10.70 0.55 -2.76
N LEU A 97 10.22 -0.25 -1.79
CA LEU A 97 9.66 0.32 -0.57
C LEU A 97 10.73 0.94 0.35
N PRO A 98 11.87 0.29 0.63
CA PRO A 98 12.93 0.91 1.42
C PRO A 98 13.53 2.14 0.74
N ASP A 99 13.73 2.11 -0.57
CA ASP A 99 14.26 3.29 -1.29
C ASP A 99 13.27 4.47 -1.25
N SER A 100 11.97 4.20 -1.44
CA SER A 100 10.93 5.23 -1.32
C SER A 100 10.86 5.82 0.09
N ALA A 101 11.04 5.00 1.13
CA ALA A 101 11.07 5.47 2.51
C ALA A 101 12.28 6.38 2.78
N ARG A 102 13.48 5.94 2.38
CA ARG A 102 14.72 6.69 2.56
C ARG A 102 14.66 8.06 1.88
N LEU A 103 14.13 8.13 0.66
CA LEU A 103 13.93 9.41 -0.04
C LEU A 103 13.00 10.36 0.72
N GLN A 104 11.96 9.84 1.39
CA GLN A 104 11.05 10.65 2.19
C GLN A 104 11.70 11.14 3.50
N GLU A 105 12.49 10.31 4.15
CA GLU A 105 13.27 10.68 5.33
C GLU A 105 14.29 11.77 4.99
N GLU A 106 15.05 11.61 3.91
CA GLU A 106 16.02 12.59 3.43
C GLU A 106 15.36 13.94 3.08
N ASP A 107 14.18 13.93 2.45
CA ASP A 107 13.41 15.14 2.14
C ASP A 107 12.90 15.84 3.41
N ALA A 108 12.42 15.07 4.41
CA ALA A 108 12.02 15.61 5.70
C ALA A 108 13.21 16.23 6.46
N GLU A 109 14.35 15.54 6.52
CA GLU A 109 15.60 16.03 7.12
C GLU A 109 16.10 17.31 6.42
N TYR A 110 16.09 17.32 5.08
CA TYR A 110 16.48 18.47 4.30
C TYR A 110 15.59 19.69 4.62
N ARG A 111 14.27 19.51 4.68
CA ARG A 111 13.33 20.59 5.04
C ARG A 111 13.54 21.09 6.47
N ASN A 112 13.79 20.20 7.42
CA ASN A 112 14.09 20.56 8.80
C ASN A 112 15.37 21.40 8.89
N ARG A 113 16.45 20.96 8.24
CA ARG A 113 17.74 21.68 8.22
C ARG A 113 17.66 23.04 7.55
N LYS A 114 16.85 23.19 6.51
CA LYS A 114 16.69 24.46 5.77
C LYS A 114 15.58 25.36 6.32
N GLY A 115 14.82 24.92 7.31
CA GLY A 115 13.67 25.67 7.84
C GLY A 115 12.54 25.86 6.82
N LEU A 116 12.44 24.99 5.81
CA LEU A 116 11.47 25.10 4.68
C LEU A 116 10.13 24.42 4.98
N THR A 117 9.84 24.16 6.25
CA THR A 117 8.62 23.47 6.67
C THR A 117 7.72 24.36 7.53
N ARG A 118 6.40 24.29 7.27
CA ARG A 118 5.38 24.89 8.12
C ARG A 118 5.14 24.05 9.39
N HIS A 119 5.26 22.73 9.27
CA HIS A 119 5.15 21.78 10.38
C HIS A 119 6.52 21.55 11.01
N LYS A 120 6.63 21.60 12.34
CA LYS A 120 7.90 21.43 13.06
C LYS A 120 7.81 20.21 13.99
N PRO A 121 8.57 19.14 13.73
CA PRO A 121 9.41 18.90 12.55
C PRO A 121 8.60 18.53 11.29
N ALA A 122 9.22 18.63 10.12
CA ALA A 122 8.80 17.86 8.95
C ALA A 122 9.01 16.38 9.24
N LEU A 123 8.02 15.56 8.89
CA LEU A 123 8.04 14.11 9.04
C LEU A 123 7.98 13.46 7.65
N PRO A 124 8.59 12.27 7.46
CA PRO A 124 8.26 11.43 6.33
C PRO A 124 6.86 10.82 6.52
N LEU A 125 6.22 10.36 5.44
CA LEU A 125 4.93 9.69 5.57
C LEU A 125 5.07 8.34 6.30
N TYR A 126 6.18 7.67 6.03
CA TYR A 126 6.61 6.42 6.65
C TYR A 126 8.14 6.32 6.58
N THR A 127 8.70 5.46 7.43
CA THR A 127 10.14 5.27 7.61
C THR A 127 10.65 4.02 6.90
N GLU A 128 11.97 3.89 6.81
CA GLU A 128 12.58 2.66 6.29
C GLU A 128 12.21 1.43 7.14
N ASP A 129 12.05 1.62 8.45
CA ASP A 129 11.61 0.58 9.36
C ASP A 129 10.17 0.12 9.07
N ASP A 130 9.27 1.04 8.75
CA ASP A 130 7.88 0.71 8.32
C ASP A 130 7.88 -0.09 7.01
N ALA A 131 8.73 0.29 6.05
CA ALA A 131 8.89 -0.44 4.81
C ALA A 131 9.43 -1.86 5.05
N ARG A 132 10.44 -2.01 5.92
CA ARG A 132 10.99 -3.31 6.32
C ARG A 132 9.97 -4.16 7.07
N ALA A 133 9.13 -3.55 7.91
CA ALA A 133 8.04 -4.24 8.59
C ALA A 133 7.00 -4.76 7.59
N THR A 134 6.65 -3.97 6.57
CA THR A 134 5.74 -4.36 5.50
C THR A 134 6.24 -5.59 4.74
N LEU A 135 7.53 -5.63 4.41
CA LEU A 135 8.11 -6.77 3.67
C LEU A 135 7.99 -8.11 4.42
N LYS A 136 7.90 -8.09 5.76
CA LYS A 136 7.71 -9.31 6.58
C LYS A 136 6.31 -9.91 6.45
N LEU A 137 5.34 -9.12 6.01
CA LEU A 137 3.93 -9.54 5.84
C LEU A 137 3.68 -10.20 4.47
N MET A 138 4.67 -10.19 3.57
CA MET A 138 4.50 -10.68 2.20
C MET A 138 4.23 -12.18 2.14
N ARG A 139 3.25 -12.55 1.31
CA ARG A 139 2.90 -13.91 0.92
C ARG A 139 2.88 -13.99 -0.60
N THR A 140 3.83 -14.73 -1.16
CA THR A 140 3.93 -14.88 -2.62
C THR A 140 2.98 -15.95 -3.14
N CYS A 141 2.25 -15.63 -4.20
CA CYS A 141 1.41 -16.56 -4.95
C CYS A 141 1.99 -16.79 -6.36
N PRO A 142 1.86 -18.01 -6.91
CA PRO A 142 2.22 -18.27 -8.29
C PRO A 142 1.20 -17.63 -9.26
N ASN A 143 1.67 -17.21 -10.43
CA ASN A 143 0.81 -16.63 -11.47
C ASN A 143 0.11 -17.71 -12.31
N THR A 144 -0.42 -18.76 -11.67
CA THR A 144 -1.10 -19.88 -12.34
C THR A 144 -2.60 -19.65 -12.52
N GLY A 145 -3.16 -18.63 -11.86
CA GLY A 145 -4.60 -18.42 -11.76
C GLY A 145 -5.31 -19.31 -10.74
N GLU A 146 -4.59 -20.26 -10.13
CA GLU A 146 -5.17 -21.17 -9.14
C GLU A 146 -5.59 -20.38 -7.89
N PRO A 147 -6.87 -20.42 -7.48
CA PRO A 147 -7.33 -19.58 -6.38
C PRO A 147 -6.79 -20.06 -5.03
N THR A 148 -6.18 -19.16 -4.27
CA THR A 148 -5.75 -19.39 -2.88
C THR A 148 -6.69 -18.63 -1.94
N GLU A 149 -6.98 -19.18 -0.76
CA GLU A 149 -7.75 -18.47 0.27
C GLU A 149 -6.90 -17.32 0.84
N VAL A 150 -7.45 -16.10 0.78
CA VAL A 150 -6.75 -14.86 1.20
C VAL A 150 -7.39 -14.22 2.41
N ALA A 151 -8.68 -14.47 2.63
CA ALA A 151 -9.46 -14.02 3.79
C ALA A 151 -10.65 -14.98 3.96
N PRO A 152 -11.33 -15.00 5.12
CA PRO A 152 -12.46 -15.91 5.37
C PRO A 152 -13.55 -15.84 4.29
N GLY A 153 -13.69 -16.91 3.51
CA GLY A 153 -14.66 -17.00 2.41
C GLY A 153 -14.29 -16.20 1.16
N MET A 154 -13.05 -15.75 1.02
CA MET A 154 -12.53 -15.04 -0.15
C MET A 154 -11.30 -15.75 -0.71
N ARG A 155 -11.29 -15.97 -2.03
CA ARG A 155 -10.17 -16.58 -2.74
C ARG A 155 -9.70 -15.66 -3.86
N ALA A 156 -8.39 -15.65 -4.11
CA ALA A 156 -7.78 -14.88 -5.20
C ALA A 156 -6.83 -15.77 -6.01
N GLY A 157 -6.88 -15.62 -7.33
CA GLY A 157 -5.94 -16.23 -8.28
C GLY A 157 -5.16 -15.14 -9.01
N PHE A 158 -3.85 -15.34 -9.18
CA PHE A 158 -2.97 -14.37 -9.83
C PHE A 158 -2.66 -14.82 -11.26
N HIS A 159 -2.79 -13.92 -12.23
CA HIS A 159 -2.50 -14.18 -13.64
C HIS A 159 -1.43 -13.20 -14.13
N VAL A 160 -0.72 -13.58 -15.19
CA VAL A 160 0.25 -12.68 -15.84
C VAL A 160 -0.50 -11.57 -16.56
N ALA A 161 -0.24 -10.31 -16.17
CA ALA A 161 -0.85 -9.12 -16.77
C ALA A 161 0.01 -8.50 -17.90
N GLY A 162 1.31 -8.82 -17.96
CA GLY A 162 2.24 -8.19 -18.92
C GLY A 162 2.67 -6.77 -18.54
N HIS A 163 2.46 -6.38 -17.29
CA HIS A 163 2.85 -5.09 -16.70
C HIS A 163 3.75 -5.30 -15.48
#